data_AF-A0A965QCU6-F1
#
_entry.id   AF-A0A965QCU6-F1
#
_cell.length_a   1.000
_cell.length_b   1.000
_cell.length_c   1.000
_cell.angle_alpha   90.00
_cell.angle_beta   90.00
_cell.angle_gamma   90.00
#
_symmetry.space_group_name_H-M   'P 1'
#
loop_
_entity.id
_entity.type
_entity.pdbx_description
1 polymer ?
#
loop_
_entity_poly.entity_id
_entity_poly.type
_entity_poly.pdbx_seq_one_letter_code
_entity_poly.pdbx_strand_id
1 'polypeptide(L)'
;MCLIFFLIIHRQKSKKEGDFFWSYFFLVTSFGSFLGIFTHAFFPSKDGLLYMSIYLPLQVLNISSAYFSQRATIVTALAFFTHTKTAIRITSIQLAIFILAIFIFKDYKVVTIYSALALIPVMIIHFMYAKNDKTYLWIAYGIVVLFLTGIVHATKYSFHRYFNDLDIAHVLLMITFSMFFVGVKRKNPA
;
A
#
# COMPACT_ATOMS: atom_id res chain seq x y z
N MET A 1 6.80 -9.58 7.62
CA MET A 1 7.28 -9.63 6.23
C MET A 1 7.69 -8.25 5.70
N CYS A 2 6.81 -7.24 5.65
CA CYS A 2 7.13 -5.92 5.08
C CYS A 2 8.32 -5.22 5.76
N LEU A 3 8.51 -5.34 7.08
CA LEU A 3 9.71 -4.81 7.75
C LEU A 3 11.02 -5.39 7.17
N ILE A 4 11.05 -6.68 6.83
CA ILE A 4 12.23 -7.33 6.22
C ILE A 4 12.46 -6.74 4.83
N PHE A 5 11.41 -6.57 4.02
CA PHE A 5 11.51 -5.94 2.70
C PHE A 5 12.04 -4.50 2.79
N PHE A 6 11.59 -3.72 3.78
CA PHE A 6 12.15 -2.40 4.07
C PHE A 6 13.65 -2.49 4.34
N LEU A 7 14.09 -3.34 5.27
CA LEU A 7 15.51 -3.46 5.63
C LEU A 7 16.38 -3.85 4.44
N ILE A 8 15.91 -4.75 3.57
CA ILE A 8 16.64 -5.17 2.36
C ILE A 8 16.78 -4.01 1.38
N ILE A 9 15.69 -3.33 1.03
CA ILE A 9 15.72 -2.21 0.06
C ILE A 9 16.51 -1.03 0.64
N HIS A 10 16.29 -0.69 1.91
CA HIS A 10 16.92 0.44 2.56
C HIS A 10 18.45 0.30 2.71
N ARG A 11 18.99 -0.93 2.67
CA ARG A 11 20.42 -1.20 2.76
C ARG A 11 21.14 -1.23 1.40
N GLN A 12 20.44 -1.04 0.28
CA GLN A 12 21.09 -0.98 -1.03
C GLN A 12 22.01 0.25 -1.15
N LYS A 13 23.21 0.08 -1.71
CA LYS A 13 24.24 1.14 -1.84
C LYS A 13 23.85 2.23 -2.83
N SER A 14 23.15 1.87 -3.90
CA SER A 14 22.61 2.77 -4.91
C SER A 14 21.15 3.06 -4.59
N LYS A 15 20.87 4.18 -3.90
CA LYS A 15 19.48 4.58 -3.60
C LYS A 15 18.97 5.52 -4.68
N LYS A 16 18.19 5.01 -5.62
CA LYS A 16 17.35 5.89 -6.45
C LYS A 16 16.22 6.43 -5.59
N GLU A 17 15.70 7.61 -5.93
CA GLU A 17 14.61 8.26 -5.16
C GLU A 17 13.37 7.35 -5.04
N GLY A 18 13.09 6.54 -6.05
CA GLY A 18 12.01 5.55 -6.02
C GLY A 18 12.19 4.46 -4.96
N ASP A 19 13.41 3.98 -4.75
CA ASP A 19 13.71 2.92 -3.76
C ASP A 19 13.50 3.43 -2.34
N PHE A 20 13.83 4.71 -2.12
CA PHE A 20 13.52 5.38 -0.87
C PHE A 20 12.01 5.29 -0.60
N PHE A 21 11.16 5.76 -1.51
CA PHE A 21 9.71 5.74 -1.27
C PHE A 21 9.13 4.33 -1.17
N TRP A 22 9.60 3.36 -1.98
CA TRP A 22 9.18 1.97 -1.85
C TRP A 22 9.61 1.35 -0.50
N SER A 23 10.80 1.68 0.00
CA SER A 23 11.22 1.22 1.33
C SER A 23 10.28 1.76 2.42
N TYR A 24 9.92 3.04 2.37
CA TYR A 24 8.99 3.65 3.31
C TYR A 24 7.56 3.11 3.16
N PHE A 25 7.12 2.77 1.94
CA PHE A 25 5.88 2.02 1.74
C PHE A 25 5.86 0.74 2.59
N PHE A 26 6.93 -0.07 2.53
CA PHE A 26 7.00 -1.32 3.29
C PHE A 26 7.10 -1.08 4.80
N LEU A 27 7.85 -0.06 5.23
CA LEU A 27 7.98 0.31 6.64
C LEU A 27 6.62 0.70 7.23
N VAL A 28 5.95 1.66 6.59
CA VAL A 28 4.66 2.18 7.04
C VAL A 28 3.58 1.11 6.99
N THR A 29 3.56 0.29 5.93
CA THR A 29 2.67 -0.88 5.86
C THR A 29 2.91 -1.83 7.02
N SER A 30 4.17 -2.09 7.39
CA SER A 30 4.49 -2.98 8.52
C SER A 30 3.97 -2.46 9.86
N PHE A 31 4.10 -1.15 10.11
CA PHE A 31 3.55 -0.53 11.31
C PHE A 31 2.02 -0.52 11.29
N GLY A 32 1.41 -0.22 10.14
CA GLY A 32 -0.04 -0.32 9.95
C GLY A 32 -0.55 -1.72 10.26
N SER A 33 0.03 -2.76 9.67
CA SER A 33 -0.35 -4.15 9.95
C SER A 33 -0.17 -4.52 11.43
N PHE A 34 0.91 -4.06 12.07
CA PHE A 34 1.13 -4.30 13.50
C PHE A 34 0.02 -3.68 14.37
N LEU A 35 -0.32 -2.41 14.13
CA LEU A 35 -1.45 -1.77 14.83
C LEU A 35 -2.78 -2.45 14.50
N GLY A 36 -2.97 -2.93 13.27
CA GLY A 36 -4.15 -3.70 12.87
C GLY A 36 -4.32 -4.97 13.70
N ILE A 37 -3.25 -5.76 13.84
CA ILE A 37 -3.23 -6.95 14.72
C ILE A 37 -3.58 -6.55 16.15
N PHE A 38 -2.97 -5.48 16.66
CA PHE A 38 -3.25 -4.99 18.02
C PHE A 38 -4.73 -4.61 18.20
N THR A 39 -5.32 -3.89 17.23
CA THR A 39 -6.74 -3.53 17.29
C THR A 39 -7.65 -4.75 17.31
N HIS A 40 -7.37 -5.77 16.50
CA HIS A 40 -8.21 -6.97 16.45
C HIS A 40 -8.02 -7.90 17.65
N ALA A 41 -6.81 -7.94 18.22
CA ALA A 41 -6.51 -8.83 19.35
C ALA A 41 -7.00 -8.30 20.70
N PHE A 42 -6.88 -6.98 20.93
CA PHE A 42 -7.12 -6.40 22.25
C PHE A 42 -8.46 -5.66 22.37
N PHE A 43 -9.14 -5.34 21.27
CA PHE A 43 -10.38 -4.56 21.29
C PHE A 43 -11.53 -5.34 20.64
N PRO A 44 -12.26 -6.15 21.42
CA PRO A 44 -13.43 -6.87 20.92
C PRO A 44 -14.58 -5.92 20.56
N SER A 45 -14.67 -4.76 21.22
CA SER A 45 -15.64 -3.72 20.92
C SER A 45 -14.98 -2.57 20.13
N LYS A 46 -15.69 -2.03 19.14
CA LYS A 46 -15.18 -0.99 18.22
C LYS A 46 -15.48 0.43 18.70
N ASP A 47 -15.33 0.64 19.99
CA ASP A 47 -15.72 1.88 20.68
C ASP A 47 -14.73 2.24 21.79
N GLY A 48 -14.84 3.47 22.27
CA GLY A 48 -13.98 4.00 23.33
C GLY A 48 -12.70 4.69 22.84
N LEU A 49 -12.15 5.48 23.76
CA LEU A 49 -11.00 6.36 23.49
C LEU A 49 -9.73 5.56 23.16
N LEU A 50 -9.51 4.44 23.84
CA LEU A 50 -8.32 3.62 23.65
C LEU A 50 -8.34 2.87 22.31
N TYR A 51 -9.50 2.38 21.86
CA TYR A 51 -9.63 1.82 20.50
C TYR A 51 -9.34 2.90 19.46
N MET A 52 -9.97 4.07 19.59
CA MET A 52 -9.83 5.17 18.62
C MET A 52 -8.40 5.74 18.56
N SER A 53 -7.67 5.76 19.68
CA SER A 53 -6.28 6.22 19.72
C SER A 53 -5.32 5.33 18.94
N ILE A 54 -5.69 4.08 18.66
CA ILE A 54 -4.91 3.13 17.85
C ILE A 54 -5.49 3.03 16.43
N TYR A 55 -6.81 3.01 16.31
CA TYR A 55 -7.54 2.86 15.06
C TYR A 55 -7.33 4.05 14.11
N LEU A 56 -7.30 5.29 14.60
CA LEU A 56 -7.06 6.46 13.74
C LEU A 56 -5.62 6.51 13.20
N PRO A 57 -4.55 6.33 14.02
CA PRO A 57 -3.19 6.20 13.49
C PRO A 57 -3.02 5.05 12.52
N LEU A 58 -3.63 3.89 12.78
CA LEU A 58 -3.68 2.76 11.84
C LEU A 58 -4.18 3.20 10.46
N GLN A 59 -5.31 3.91 10.41
CA GLN A 59 -5.86 4.39 9.14
C GLN A 59 -4.94 5.39 8.44
N VAL A 60 -4.33 6.31 9.19
CA VAL A 60 -3.35 7.27 8.66
C VAL A 60 -2.13 6.54 8.06
N LEU A 61 -1.60 5.51 8.75
CA LEU A 61 -0.52 4.69 8.21
C LEU A 61 -0.94 3.97 6.92
N ASN A 62 -2.16 3.44 6.86
CA ASN A 62 -2.65 2.76 5.66
C ASN A 62 -2.74 3.68 4.42
N ILE A 63 -3.23 4.92 4.57
CA ILE A 63 -3.23 5.86 3.44
C ILE A 63 -1.82 6.40 3.14
N SER A 64 -0.97 6.53 4.16
CA SER A 64 0.41 6.98 3.98
C SER A 64 1.24 5.95 3.20
N SER A 65 1.01 4.65 3.39
CA SER A 65 1.67 3.63 2.57
C SER A 65 1.28 3.80 1.10
N ALA A 66 -0.03 3.87 0.79
CA ALA A 66 -0.48 4.09 -0.58
C ALA A 66 0.11 5.39 -1.20
N TYR A 67 0.22 6.48 -0.44
CA TYR A 67 0.93 7.68 -0.86
C TYR A 67 2.40 7.42 -1.23
N PHE A 68 3.14 6.67 -0.41
CA PHE A 68 4.52 6.31 -0.72
C PHE A 68 4.65 5.51 -2.02
N SER A 69 3.70 4.61 -2.30
CA SER A 69 3.68 3.90 -3.59
C SER A 69 3.42 4.82 -4.78
N GLN A 70 2.54 5.82 -4.64
CA GLN A 70 2.31 6.85 -5.66
C GLN A 70 3.57 7.68 -5.88
N ARG A 71 4.21 8.16 -4.80
CA ARG A 71 5.45 8.92 -4.88
C ARG A 71 6.54 8.13 -5.57
N ALA A 72 6.74 6.87 -5.18
CA ALA A 72 7.72 5.99 -5.82
C ALA A 72 7.46 5.85 -7.33
N THR A 73 6.20 5.72 -7.72
CA THR A 73 5.80 5.61 -9.13
C THR A 73 6.06 6.90 -9.90
N ILE A 74 5.69 8.05 -9.33
CA ILE A 74 5.87 9.35 -9.97
C ILE A 74 7.35 9.64 -10.21
N VAL A 75 8.23 9.40 -9.23
CA VAL A 75 9.66 9.69 -9.36
C VAL A 75 10.45 8.65 -10.16
N THR A 76 9.85 7.50 -10.48
CA THR A 76 10.51 6.46 -11.29
C THR A 76 9.92 6.37 -12.70
N ALA A 77 8.64 6.05 -12.81
CA ALA A 77 7.97 5.88 -14.09
C ALA A 77 7.75 7.23 -14.77
N LEU A 78 7.36 8.26 -14.01
CA LEU A 78 7.04 9.57 -14.58
C LEU A 78 8.19 10.59 -14.55
N ALA A 79 9.42 10.18 -14.18
CA ALA A 79 10.54 11.10 -13.95
C ALA A 79 10.80 12.09 -15.09
N PHE A 80 10.56 11.68 -16.34
CA PHE A 80 10.83 12.45 -17.54
C PHE A 80 9.66 13.31 -18.04
N PHE A 81 8.50 13.28 -17.39
CA PHE A 81 7.38 14.13 -17.79
C PHE A 81 7.48 15.54 -17.21
N THR A 82 7.00 16.51 -17.98
CA THR A 82 6.93 17.94 -17.61
C THR A 82 6.13 18.21 -16.34
N HIS A 83 5.16 17.35 -16.02
CA HIS A 83 4.19 17.57 -14.94
C HIS A 83 4.48 16.80 -13.64
N THR A 84 5.68 16.23 -13.48
CA THR A 84 6.05 15.43 -12.29
C THR A 84 5.92 16.19 -10.98
N LYS A 85 6.35 17.46 -10.93
CA LYS A 85 6.20 18.31 -9.74
C LYS A 85 4.73 18.57 -9.38
N THR A 86 3.88 18.72 -10.40
CA THR A 86 2.44 18.92 -10.22
C THR A 86 1.78 17.64 -9.70
N ALA A 87 2.11 16.48 -10.26
CA ALA A 87 1.61 15.19 -9.78
C ALA A 87 2.00 14.94 -8.31
N ILE A 88 3.24 15.28 -7.94
CA ILE A 88 3.69 15.25 -6.54
C ILE A 88 2.80 16.14 -5.66
N ARG A 89 2.59 17.41 -6.03
CA ARG A 89 1.74 18.32 -5.25
C ARG A 89 0.31 17.80 -5.10
N ILE A 90 -0.28 17.30 -6.18
CA ILE A 90 -1.63 16.75 -6.18
C ILE A 90 -1.73 15.57 -5.21
N THR A 91 -0.81 14.60 -5.28
CA THR A 91 -0.83 13.44 -4.37
C THR A 91 -0.59 13.83 -2.91
N SER A 92 0.25 14.83 -2.64
CA SER A 92 0.44 15.35 -1.27
C SER A 92 -0.82 16.07 -0.74
N ILE A 93 -1.48 16.89 -1.56
CA ILE A 93 -2.76 17.53 -1.19
C ILE A 93 -3.84 16.46 -0.96
N GLN A 94 -3.91 15.46 -1.84
CA GLN A 94 -4.83 14.32 -1.70
C GLN A 94 -4.61 13.60 -0.36
N LEU A 95 -3.36 13.32 0.02
CA LEU A 95 -3.05 12.72 1.33
C LEU A 95 -3.57 13.60 2.48
N ALA A 96 -3.29 14.92 2.46
CA ALA A 96 -3.72 15.83 3.51
C ALA A 96 -5.26 15.87 3.67
N ILE A 97 -5.99 15.93 2.56
CA ILE A 97 -7.46 15.90 2.55
C ILE A 97 -7.97 14.60 3.16
N PHE A 98 -7.39 13.46 2.81
CA PHE A 98 -7.85 12.17 3.32
C PHE A 98 -7.42 11.89 4.76
N ILE A 99 -6.29 12.44 5.23
CA ILE A 99 -5.96 12.46 6.66
C ILE A 99 -7.06 13.20 7.42
N LEU A 100 -7.44 14.41 6.98
CA LEU A 100 -8.52 15.17 7.61
C LEU A 100 -9.84 14.38 7.58
N ALA A 101 -10.17 13.75 6.44
CA ALA A 101 -11.36 12.93 6.30
C ALA A 101 -11.39 11.73 7.27
N ILE A 102 -10.25 11.09 7.56
CA ILE A 102 -10.16 10.01 8.56
C ILE A 102 -10.61 10.51 9.94
N PHE A 103 -10.17 11.70 10.35
CA PHE A 103 -10.54 12.25 11.66
C PHE A 103 -12.01 12.72 11.73
N ILE A 104 -12.57 13.19 10.62
CA ILE A 104 -13.98 13.63 10.53
C ILE A 104 -14.91 12.41 10.52
N PHE A 105 -14.73 11.49 9.57
CA PHE A 105 -15.67 10.41 9.33
C PHE A 105 -15.42 9.18 10.20
N LYS A 106 -14.16 8.95 10.61
CA LYS A 106 -13.73 7.79 11.44
C LYS A 106 -14.16 6.43 10.85
N ASP A 107 -14.38 6.38 9.53
CA ASP A 107 -14.83 5.19 8.81
C ASP A 107 -13.70 4.67 7.89
N TYR A 108 -13.46 3.36 7.94
CA TYR A 108 -12.47 2.69 7.10
C TYR A 108 -12.76 2.83 5.59
N LYS A 109 -14.00 3.14 5.20
CA LYS A 109 -14.34 3.48 3.81
C LYS A 109 -13.48 4.61 3.25
N VAL A 110 -13.08 5.58 4.09
CA VAL A 110 -12.18 6.67 3.68
C VAL A 110 -10.85 6.11 3.21
N VAL A 111 -10.27 5.16 3.95
CA VAL A 111 -9.03 4.47 3.58
C VAL A 111 -9.22 3.69 2.28
N THR A 112 -10.33 2.96 2.16
CA THR A 112 -10.64 2.15 0.97
C THR A 112 -10.70 3.01 -0.30
N ILE A 113 -11.43 4.14 -0.24
CA ILE A 113 -11.55 5.08 -1.35
C ILE A 113 -10.17 5.68 -1.71
N TYR A 114 -9.40 6.12 -0.70
CA TYR A 114 -8.06 6.66 -0.95
C TYR A 114 -7.14 5.64 -1.61
N SER A 115 -7.10 4.41 -1.08
CA SER A 115 -6.26 3.34 -1.62
C SER A 115 -6.63 3.02 -3.07
N ALA A 116 -7.92 3.00 -3.44
CA ALA A 116 -8.34 2.83 -4.82
C ALA A 116 -7.87 4.01 -5.71
N LEU A 117 -8.13 5.24 -5.29
CA LEU A 117 -7.68 6.45 -6.00
C LEU A 117 -6.16 6.51 -6.15
N ALA A 118 -5.42 5.97 -5.17
CA ALA A 118 -3.96 5.96 -5.18
C ALA A 118 -3.39 4.85 -6.06
N LEU A 119 -3.92 3.62 -5.94
CA LEU A 119 -3.32 2.43 -6.54
C LEU A 119 -3.80 2.15 -7.97
N ILE A 120 -5.01 2.56 -8.36
CA ILE A 120 -5.47 2.40 -9.76
C ILE A 120 -4.55 3.15 -10.74
N PRO A 121 -4.23 4.45 -10.53
CA PRO A 121 -3.29 5.15 -11.40
C PRO A 121 -1.90 4.51 -11.40
N VAL A 122 -1.41 4.07 -10.24
CA VAL A 122 -0.12 3.37 -10.13
C VAL A 122 -0.11 2.11 -10.98
N MET A 123 -1.18 1.31 -10.93
CA MET A 123 -1.35 0.10 -11.73
C MET A 123 -1.34 0.41 -13.23
N ILE A 124 -2.13 1.39 -13.67
CA ILE A 124 -2.20 1.80 -15.08
C ILE A 124 -0.83 2.23 -15.60
N ILE A 125 -0.13 3.09 -14.85
CA ILE A 125 1.21 3.57 -15.23
C ILE A 125 2.17 2.38 -15.34
N HIS A 126 2.16 1.45 -14.38
CA HIS A 126 3.04 0.28 -14.44
C HIS A 126 2.72 -0.64 -15.62
N PHE A 127 1.45 -0.83 -15.99
CA PHE A 127 1.09 -1.56 -17.22
C PHE A 127 1.55 -0.85 -18.49
N MET A 128 1.46 0.48 -18.54
CA MET A 128 1.96 1.26 -19.69
C MET A 128 3.47 1.10 -19.85
N TYR A 129 4.22 1.20 -18.75
CA TYR A 129 5.68 1.09 -18.74
C TYR A 129 6.19 -0.35 -18.91
N ALA A 130 5.34 -1.36 -18.67
CA ALA A 130 5.66 -2.76 -18.91
C ALA A 130 5.91 -3.12 -20.39
N LYS A 131 5.59 -2.21 -21.32
CA LYS A 131 6.00 -2.35 -22.72
C LYS A 131 7.52 -2.25 -22.89
N ASN A 132 8.17 -1.42 -22.08
CA ASN A 132 9.61 -1.16 -22.16
C ASN A 132 10.42 -2.07 -21.24
N ASP A 133 9.90 -2.34 -20.04
CA ASP A 133 10.56 -3.21 -19.07
C ASP A 133 9.51 -4.08 -18.35
N LYS A 134 9.58 -5.40 -18.56
CA LYS A 134 8.65 -6.37 -17.97
C LYS A 134 8.69 -6.37 -16.44
N THR A 135 9.71 -5.80 -15.82
CA THR A 135 9.80 -5.67 -14.36
C THR A 135 8.66 -4.85 -13.76
N TYR A 136 8.10 -3.90 -14.51
CA TYR A 136 6.94 -3.11 -14.06
C TYR A 136 5.68 -3.97 -13.87
N LEU A 137 5.58 -5.13 -14.53
CA LEU A 137 4.43 -6.04 -14.39
C LEU A 137 4.29 -6.60 -12.97
N TRP A 138 5.38 -6.77 -12.23
CA TRP A 138 5.32 -7.27 -10.86
C TRP A 138 4.50 -6.35 -9.96
N ILE A 139 4.68 -5.03 -10.08
CA ILE A 139 3.91 -4.05 -9.32
C ILE A 139 2.47 -3.97 -9.85
N ALA A 140 2.29 -3.95 -11.18
CA ALA A 140 0.95 -3.88 -11.77
C ALA A 140 0.07 -5.08 -11.37
N TYR A 141 0.57 -6.30 -11.56
CA TYR A 141 -0.16 -7.51 -11.15
C TYR A 141 -0.29 -7.65 -9.64
N GLY A 142 0.67 -7.17 -8.85
CA GLY A 142 0.49 -7.11 -7.40
C GLY A 142 -0.73 -6.27 -7.01
N ILE A 143 -0.98 -5.14 -7.69
CA ILE A 143 -2.19 -4.33 -7.46
C ILE A 143 -3.45 -5.06 -7.93
N VAL A 144 -3.39 -5.82 -9.04
CA VAL A 144 -4.51 -6.68 -9.46
C VAL A 144 -4.84 -7.71 -8.38
N VAL A 145 -3.83 -8.40 -7.82
CA VAL A 145 -4.01 -9.36 -6.72
C VAL A 145 -4.59 -8.67 -5.48
N LEU A 146 -4.16 -7.43 -5.18
CA LEU A 146 -4.72 -6.64 -4.09
C LEU A 146 -6.22 -6.34 -4.29
N PHE A 147 -6.67 -6.07 -5.52
CA PHE A 147 -8.10 -5.92 -5.80
C PHE A 147 -8.88 -7.22 -5.58
N LEU A 148 -8.28 -8.38 -5.90
CA LEU A 148 -8.87 -9.68 -5.59
C LEU A 148 -9.04 -9.88 -4.08
N THR A 149 -8.08 -9.42 -3.26
CA THR A 149 -8.24 -9.39 -1.79
C THR A 149 -9.51 -8.64 -1.38
N GLY A 150 -9.74 -7.45 -1.97
CA GLY A 150 -10.94 -6.65 -1.71
C GLY A 150 -12.23 -7.39 -2.08
N ILE A 151 -12.22 -8.13 -3.20
CA ILE A 151 -13.37 -8.94 -3.65
C ILE A 151 -13.63 -10.10 -2.67
N VAL A 152 -12.60 -10.81 -2.22
CA VAL A 152 -12.74 -11.89 -1.24
C VAL A 152 -13.35 -11.35 0.06
N HIS A 153 -12.85 -10.22 0.56
CA HIS A 153 -13.37 -9.61 1.78
C HIS A 153 -14.81 -9.08 1.60
N ALA A 154 -15.17 -8.54 0.43
CA ALA A 154 -16.51 -8.02 0.16
C ALA A 154 -17.55 -9.15 0.04
N THR A 155 -17.17 -10.25 -0.61
CA THR A 155 -18.04 -11.42 -0.82
C THR A 155 -18.07 -12.36 0.39
N LYS A 156 -17.16 -12.18 1.35
CA LYS A 156 -16.94 -13.10 2.48
C LYS A 156 -16.70 -14.54 2.02
N TYR A 157 -16.06 -14.70 0.86
CA TYR A 157 -15.80 -16.01 0.28
C TYR A 157 -14.82 -16.79 1.15
N SER A 158 -15.26 -17.95 1.67
CA SER A 158 -14.48 -18.83 2.54
C SER A 158 -14.37 -20.22 1.90
N PHE A 159 -13.15 -20.77 1.82
CA PHE A 159 -12.94 -22.12 1.28
C PHE A 159 -13.30 -23.20 2.31
N HIS A 160 -12.94 -22.96 3.57
CA HIS A 160 -13.18 -23.89 4.67
C HIS A 160 -13.33 -23.13 6.01
N ARG A 161 -13.89 -23.78 7.04
CA ARG A 161 -14.05 -23.17 8.38
C ARG A 161 -12.72 -22.75 9.03
N TYR A 162 -11.64 -23.48 8.75
CA TYR A 162 -10.28 -23.19 9.23
C TYR A 162 -9.45 -22.34 8.25
N PHE A 163 -10.02 -22.01 7.09
CA PHE A 163 -9.37 -21.18 6.07
C PHE A 163 -10.45 -20.27 5.45
N ASN A 164 -10.80 -19.25 6.22
CA ASN A 164 -11.91 -18.36 5.94
C ASN A 164 -11.49 -17.20 5.01
N ASP A 165 -12.42 -16.29 4.76
CA ASP A 165 -12.23 -15.10 3.93
C ASP A 165 -11.09 -14.20 4.42
N LEU A 166 -10.91 -14.07 5.74
CA LEU A 166 -9.81 -13.31 6.32
C LEU A 166 -8.47 -14.00 6.02
N ASP A 167 -8.38 -15.32 6.20
CA ASP A 167 -7.15 -16.07 5.95
C ASP A 167 -6.73 -15.96 4.47
N ILE A 168 -7.69 -16.13 3.56
CA ILE A 168 -7.47 -15.97 2.11
C ILE A 168 -7.00 -14.54 1.81
N ALA A 169 -7.67 -13.53 2.37
CA ALA A 169 -7.29 -12.13 2.17
C ALA A 169 -5.85 -11.85 2.63
N HIS A 170 -5.43 -12.38 3.79
CA HIS A 170 -4.06 -12.23 4.27
C HIS A 170 -3.04 -12.91 3.35
N VAL A 171 -3.33 -14.10 2.83
CA VAL A 171 -2.45 -14.78 1.86
C VAL A 171 -2.32 -13.96 0.58
N LEU A 172 -3.41 -13.43 0.05
CA LEU A 172 -3.38 -12.56 -1.14
C LEU A 172 -2.61 -11.26 -0.90
N LEU A 173 -2.71 -10.66 0.30
CA LEU A 173 -1.88 -9.53 0.71
C LEU A 173 -0.39 -9.90 0.77
N MET A 174 -0.05 -11.09 1.30
CA MET A 174 1.34 -11.56 1.33
C MET A 174 1.91 -11.75 -0.09
N ILE A 175 1.12 -12.29 -1.01
CA ILE A 175 1.48 -12.40 -2.43
C ILE A 175 1.69 -11.01 -3.03
N THR A 176 0.74 -10.09 -2.81
CA THR A 176 0.81 -8.70 -3.28
C THR A 176 2.11 -8.03 -2.87
N PHE A 177 2.44 -8.02 -1.57
CA PHE A 177 3.64 -7.36 -1.07
C PHE A 177 4.92 -8.05 -1.56
N SER A 178 4.91 -9.38 -1.72
CA SER A 178 6.01 -10.12 -2.32
C SER A 178 6.25 -9.71 -3.77
N MET A 179 5.17 -9.55 -4.55
CA MET A 179 5.27 -9.08 -5.94
C MET A 179 5.81 -7.65 -6.01
N PHE A 180 5.34 -6.75 -5.14
CA PHE A 180 5.90 -5.39 -5.08
C PHE A 180 7.40 -5.43 -4.76
N PHE A 181 7.80 -6.22 -3.78
CA PHE A 181 9.21 -6.35 -3.40
C PHE A 181 10.07 -6.87 -4.55
N VAL A 182 9.61 -7.91 -5.26
CA VAL A 182 10.31 -8.45 -6.44
C VAL A 182 10.42 -7.39 -7.54
N GLY A 183 9.35 -6.65 -7.80
CA GLY A 183 9.33 -5.57 -8.79
C GLY A 183 10.32 -4.44 -8.46
N VAL A 184 10.41 -4.03 -7.20
CA VAL A 184 11.37 -3.01 -6.75
C VAL A 184 12.80 -3.54 -6.86
N LYS A 185 13.06 -4.74 -6.34
CA LYS A 185 14.41 -5.33 -6.33
C LYS A 185 14.97 -5.55 -7.73
N ARG A 186 14.14 -6.01 -8.69
CA ARG A 186 14.59 -6.31 -10.05
C ARG A 186 14.89 -5.07 -10.90
N LYS A 187 14.31 -3.90 -10.56
CA LYS A 187 14.63 -2.62 -11.23
C LYS A 187 16.04 -2.11 -10.91
N ASN A 188 16.66 -2.64 -9.86
CA ASN A 188 18.01 -2.31 -9.43
C ASN A 188 18.78 -3.60 -9.12
N PRO A 189 19.23 -4.35 -10.15
CA PRO A 189 20.16 -5.45 -9.92
C PRO A 189 21.40 -4.88 -9.18
N ALA A 190 21.72 -5.52 -8.06
CA ALA A 190 22.87 -5.17 -7.23
C ALA A 190 24.19 -5.38 -7.98
#